data_AF-E2J6U4-F1
#
_entry.id   AF-E2J6U4-F1
#
_cell.length_a   1.000
_cell.length_b   1.000
_cell.length_c   1.000
_cell.angle_alpha   90.00
_cell.angle_beta   90.00
_cell.angle_gamma   90.00
#
_symmetry.space_group_name_H-M   'P 1'
#
loop_
_entity.id
_entity.type
_entity.pdbx_description
1 polymer ?
#
loop_
_entity_poly.entity_id
_entity_poly.type
_entity_poly.pdbx_seq_one_letter_code
_entity_poly.pdbx_strand_id
1 'polypeptide(L)'
;MKYVLITAAALCVFVSAEEAIAKGEVTGCDTTLRIVDVFNTSGRLWLYWQNFTIDNTLSNEEQKNYILPPDFDLSESCTFIKKINISNHDFHFWWRTLVQGDMLQSHYYGEFFSESGNEELGSMNVTDLSTTEAEPFETMQLMFTEGPCSVFFVKSLTEDSEIGCQLYLRGDAVSQNPPHNCTEYYNQHCGAKTVIYKGTCRSEVEEAQEELKRLLQKS
;
A
#
# COMPACT_ATOMS: atom_id res chain seq x y z
N MET A 1 57.23 -34.09 -3.36
CA MET A 1 56.50 -32.98 -2.71
C MET A 1 55.04 -33.13 -3.13
N LYS A 2 54.17 -33.58 -2.21
CA LYS A 2 52.76 -33.89 -2.47
C LYS A 2 51.92 -32.63 -2.20
N TYR A 3 51.16 -32.17 -3.18
CA TYR A 3 50.18 -31.09 -2.99
C TYR A 3 48.84 -31.71 -2.62
N VAL A 4 48.33 -31.35 -1.44
CA VAL A 4 46.97 -31.65 -0.98
C VAL A 4 46.16 -30.37 -1.13
N LEU A 5 45.20 -30.37 -2.05
CA LEU A 5 44.21 -29.30 -2.20
C LEU A 5 43.08 -29.57 -1.20
N ILE A 6 42.97 -28.72 -0.18
CA ILE A 6 41.91 -28.75 0.82
C ILE A 6 40.73 -27.95 0.27
N THR A 7 39.60 -28.61 0.08
CA THR A 7 38.31 -28.00 -0.25
C THR A 7 37.75 -27.29 0.99
N ALA A 8 37.51 -25.99 0.92
CA ALA A 8 36.84 -25.23 1.97
C ALA A 8 35.33 -25.52 1.94
N ALA A 9 34.84 -26.30 2.91
CA ALA A 9 33.42 -26.41 3.20
C ALA A 9 33.01 -25.22 4.08
N ALA A 10 32.09 -24.38 3.60
CA ALA A 10 31.46 -23.34 4.40
C ALA A 10 30.54 -23.99 5.44
N LEU A 11 31.01 -24.07 6.69
CA LEU A 11 30.21 -24.51 7.83
C LEU A 11 29.45 -23.28 8.38
N CYS A 12 28.15 -23.19 8.09
CA CYS A 12 27.26 -22.30 8.83
C CYS A 12 27.09 -22.87 10.24
N VAL A 13 27.72 -22.23 11.24
CA VAL A 13 27.54 -22.58 12.65
C VAL A 13 26.25 -21.92 13.12
N PHE A 14 25.24 -22.73 13.47
CA PHE A 14 24.11 -22.27 14.27
C PHE A 14 24.57 -22.17 15.73
N VAL A 15 24.77 -20.95 16.22
CA VAL A 15 25.00 -20.70 17.65
C VAL A 15 23.64 -20.43 18.30
N SER A 16 23.26 -21.30 19.23
CA SER A 16 22.07 -21.18 20.06
C SER A 16 22.16 -19.99 21.01
N ALA A 17 21.00 -19.40 21.28
CA ALA A 17 20.75 -18.21 22.08
C ALA A 17 21.25 -18.31 23.54
N GLU A 18 21.76 -17.18 24.04
CA GLU A 18 21.55 -16.56 25.35
C GLU A 18 22.80 -15.77 25.79
N GLU A 19 22.81 -14.46 25.55
CA GLU A 19 23.02 -13.40 26.55
C GLU A 19 23.17 -12.04 25.86
N ALA A 20 22.24 -11.14 26.20
CA ALA A 20 22.11 -9.82 25.65
C ALA A 20 23.16 -8.85 26.18
N ILE A 21 23.47 -7.86 25.33
CA ILE A 21 23.81 -6.45 25.58
C ILE A 21 25.08 -6.03 24.84
N ALA A 22 24.90 -4.99 24.02
CA ALA A 22 25.91 -4.22 23.30
C ALA A 22 26.49 -4.87 22.02
N LYS A 23 25.70 -4.81 20.94
CA LYS A 23 26.15 -4.36 19.61
C LYS A 23 24.93 -4.31 18.70
N GLY A 24 24.84 -3.25 17.91
CA GLY A 24 23.83 -3.14 16.86
C GLY A 24 23.84 -4.41 16.01
N GLU A 25 22.68 -5.06 15.96
CA GLU A 25 22.43 -6.14 15.02
C GLU A 25 22.48 -5.55 13.62
N VAL A 26 23.59 -5.79 12.93
CA VAL A 26 23.61 -5.85 11.48
C VAL A 26 23.11 -7.24 11.12
N THR A 27 21.78 -7.38 11.02
CA THR A 27 21.14 -8.52 10.35
C THR A 27 21.13 -8.25 8.84
N GLY A 28 21.25 -9.33 8.06
CA GLY A 28 21.75 -9.31 6.69
C GLY A 28 20.95 -8.47 5.68
N CYS A 29 21.70 -7.76 4.83
CA CYS A 29 21.28 -7.11 3.58
C CYS A 29 20.08 -6.16 3.72
N ASP A 30 20.33 -5.04 4.40
CA ASP A 30 19.56 -3.79 4.34
C ASP A 30 19.62 -3.19 2.92
N THR A 31 19.08 -3.93 1.95
CA THR A 31 18.84 -3.44 0.59
C THR A 31 17.47 -2.78 0.68
N THR A 32 17.46 -1.45 0.61
CA THR A 32 16.21 -0.71 0.72
C THR A 32 15.38 -0.98 -0.53
N LEU A 33 14.17 -1.47 -0.34
CA LEU A 33 13.27 -1.78 -1.44
C LEU A 33 12.90 -0.48 -2.16
N ARG A 34 13.16 -0.43 -3.47
CA ARG A 34 12.89 0.79 -4.25
C ARG A 34 11.40 0.93 -4.53
N ILE A 35 10.74 1.79 -3.77
CA ILE A 35 9.28 2.02 -3.86
C ILE A 35 8.85 2.52 -5.25
N VAL A 36 9.72 3.28 -5.92
CA VAL A 36 9.52 3.80 -7.27
C VAL A 36 9.23 2.67 -8.27
N ASP A 37 9.89 1.52 -8.14
CA ASP A 37 9.76 0.40 -9.06
C ASP A 37 8.38 -0.29 -8.96
N VAL A 38 7.75 -0.23 -7.79
CA VAL A 38 6.38 -0.75 -7.58
C VAL A 38 5.37 0.12 -8.31
N PHE A 39 5.49 1.45 -8.17
CA PHE A 39 4.56 2.42 -8.76
C PHE A 39 4.83 2.68 -10.25
N ASN A 40 6.03 2.39 -10.75
CA ASN A 40 6.38 2.55 -12.15
C ASN A 40 5.81 1.44 -13.06
N THR A 41 4.49 1.29 -13.03
CA THR A 41 3.72 0.33 -13.84
C THR A 41 2.70 1.06 -14.72
N SER A 42 2.28 0.44 -15.82
CA SER A 42 1.17 0.91 -16.66
C SER A 42 -0.19 0.36 -16.20
N GLY A 43 -0.19 -0.76 -15.46
CA GLY A 43 -1.40 -1.36 -14.90
C GLY A 43 -1.86 -0.70 -13.60
N ARG A 44 -3.10 -0.99 -13.21
CA ARG A 44 -3.64 -0.62 -11.88
C ARG A 44 -2.90 -1.38 -10.78
N LEU A 45 -2.67 -0.73 -9.65
CA LEU A 45 -2.27 -1.37 -8.40
C LEU A 45 -3.51 -1.46 -7.51
N TRP A 46 -4.04 -2.67 -7.35
CA TRP A 46 -5.27 -2.90 -6.61
C TRP A 46 -4.96 -3.14 -5.14
N LEU A 47 -5.65 -2.41 -4.25
CA LEU A 47 -5.59 -2.66 -2.82
C LEU A 47 -6.37 -3.93 -2.52
N TYR A 48 -5.66 -4.96 -2.08
CA TYR A 48 -6.25 -6.27 -1.83
C TYR A 48 -6.68 -6.41 -0.37
N TRP A 49 -5.76 -6.12 0.56
CA TRP A 49 -6.00 -6.15 2.00
C TRP A 49 -5.50 -4.87 2.68
N GLN A 50 -6.14 -4.50 3.78
CA GLN A 50 -5.61 -3.55 4.75
C GLN A 50 -5.97 -3.96 6.19
N ASN A 51 -5.29 -3.46 7.21
CA ASN A 51 -5.56 -3.82 8.61
C ASN A 51 -6.25 -2.72 9.45
N PHE A 52 -6.53 -1.57 8.84
CA PHE A 52 -7.22 -0.46 9.48
C PHE A 52 -8.54 -0.18 8.77
N THR A 53 -9.45 0.47 9.49
CA THR A 53 -10.66 1.07 8.93
C THR A 53 -10.38 2.53 8.69
N ILE A 54 -10.69 3.03 7.50
CA ILE A 54 -10.75 4.48 7.27
C ILE A 54 -12.01 4.92 8.03
N ASP A 55 -11.86 5.86 8.95
CA ASP A 55 -12.99 6.38 9.72
C ASP A 55 -13.88 7.23 8.81
N ASN A 56 -14.73 6.54 8.06
CA ASN A 56 -15.77 7.17 7.27
C ASN A 56 -17.03 7.40 8.12
N THR A 57 -16.95 7.33 9.45
CA THR A 57 -18.10 7.61 10.30
C THR A 57 -18.25 9.13 10.46
N LEU A 58 -19.39 9.65 9.99
CA LEU A 58 -19.74 11.04 10.24
C LEU A 58 -19.80 11.27 11.74
N SER A 59 -19.25 12.40 12.21
CA SER A 59 -19.29 12.75 13.63
C SER A 59 -20.75 12.80 14.13
N ASN A 60 -20.95 12.64 15.44
CA ASN A 60 -22.28 12.73 16.05
C ASN A 60 -23.00 14.08 15.77
N GLU A 61 -22.25 15.13 15.43
CA GLU A 61 -22.79 16.43 15.05
C GLU A 61 -23.20 16.46 13.57
N GLU A 62 -22.41 15.85 12.68
CA GLU A 62 -22.75 15.71 11.26
C GLU A 62 -23.93 14.77 11.05
N GLN A 63 -24.02 13.65 11.79
CA GLN A 63 -25.18 12.75 11.76
C GLN A 63 -26.48 13.43 12.23
N LYS A 64 -26.40 14.47 13.08
CA LYS A 64 -27.59 15.24 13.47
C LYS A 64 -28.05 16.19 12.38
N ASN A 65 -27.15 16.62 11.51
CA ASN A 65 -27.43 17.54 10.41
C ASN A 65 -27.91 16.81 9.14
N TYR A 66 -27.64 15.52 9.01
CA TYR A 66 -28.07 14.69 7.88
C TYR A 66 -28.99 13.55 8.34
N ILE A 67 -30.20 13.47 7.78
CA ILE A 67 -31.06 12.28 7.94
C ILE A 67 -30.47 11.18 7.06
N LEU A 68 -29.51 10.43 7.59
CA LEU A 68 -28.91 9.32 6.88
C LEU A 68 -29.83 8.09 6.96
N PRO A 69 -29.97 7.32 5.88
CA PRO A 69 -30.58 6.00 5.95
C PRO A 69 -29.87 5.13 7.00
N PRO A 70 -30.59 4.27 7.73
CA PRO A 70 -29.99 3.38 8.72
C PRO A 70 -28.95 2.41 8.12
N ASP A 71 -28.98 2.19 6.80
CA ASP A 71 -28.08 1.32 6.05
C ASP A 71 -27.04 2.11 5.23
N PHE A 72 -26.78 3.38 5.57
CA PHE A 72 -25.79 4.20 4.86
C PHE A 72 -24.37 3.68 5.12
N ASP A 73 -23.89 2.85 4.19
CA ASP A 73 -22.57 2.24 4.24
C ASP A 73 -21.55 3.09 3.48
N LEU A 74 -20.58 3.66 4.19
CA LEU A 74 -19.44 4.39 3.61
C LEU A 74 -18.20 3.50 3.47
N SER A 75 -18.37 2.18 3.56
CA SER A 75 -17.28 1.24 3.35
C SER A 75 -16.77 1.35 1.92
N GLU A 76 -15.45 1.51 1.84
CA GLU A 76 -14.73 1.52 0.59
C GLU A 76 -14.47 0.11 0.09
N SER A 77 -14.49 -0.04 -1.23
CA SER A 77 -14.18 -1.30 -1.88
C SER A 77 -13.56 -1.08 -3.25
N CYS A 78 -12.92 -2.12 -3.76
CA CYS A 78 -12.38 -2.10 -5.12
C CYS A 78 -11.41 -0.95 -5.38
N THR A 79 -10.67 -0.58 -4.35
CA THR A 79 -9.71 0.52 -4.37
C THR A 79 -8.51 0.18 -5.26
N PHE A 80 -8.08 1.14 -6.08
CA PHE A 80 -6.85 1.01 -6.84
C PHE A 80 -6.16 2.35 -7.08
N ILE A 81 -4.83 2.27 -7.21
CA ILE A 81 -3.97 3.34 -7.67
C ILE A 81 -3.81 3.23 -9.18
N LYS A 82 -3.98 4.37 -9.86
CA LYS A 82 -3.68 4.54 -11.29
C LYS A 82 -2.70 5.68 -11.47
N LYS A 83 -1.48 5.33 -11.92
CA LYS A 83 -0.44 6.30 -12.26
C LYS A 83 -0.94 7.33 -13.29
N ILE A 84 -0.64 8.60 -13.03
CA ILE A 84 -0.73 9.71 -13.99
C ILE A 84 0.66 9.91 -14.60
N ASN A 85 1.65 10.19 -13.76
CA ASN A 85 3.06 10.27 -14.13
C ASN A 85 3.95 9.86 -12.94
N ILE A 86 5.20 9.54 -13.20
CA ILE A 86 6.18 9.19 -12.17
C ILE A 86 7.57 9.63 -12.62
N SER A 87 8.36 10.15 -11.69
CA SER A 87 9.77 10.47 -11.83
C SER A 87 10.58 9.63 -10.81
N ASN A 88 11.87 9.92 -10.65
CA ASN A 88 12.63 9.30 -9.55
C ASN A 88 12.22 9.87 -8.18
N HIS A 89 11.65 11.06 -8.11
CA HIS A 89 11.31 11.75 -6.86
C HIS A 89 9.81 11.97 -6.67
N ASP A 90 9.05 11.96 -7.75
CA ASP A 90 7.67 12.43 -7.75
C ASP A 90 6.74 11.35 -8.30
N PHE A 91 5.53 11.26 -7.76
CA PHE A 91 4.51 10.35 -8.24
C PHE A 91 3.13 11.00 -8.21
N HIS A 92 2.57 11.28 -9.38
CA HIS A 92 1.18 11.72 -9.47
C HIS A 92 0.28 10.53 -9.81
N PHE A 93 -0.79 10.37 -9.05
CA PHE A 93 -1.71 9.26 -9.25
C PHE A 93 -3.15 9.60 -8.90
N TRP A 94 -4.05 8.87 -9.56
CA TRP A 94 -5.44 8.77 -9.11
C TRP A 94 -5.54 7.64 -8.09
N TRP A 95 -5.99 7.98 -6.90
CA TRP A 95 -6.57 7.00 -5.99
C TRP A 95 -8.06 6.91 -6.30
N ARG A 96 -8.57 5.70 -6.48
CA ARG A 96 -9.96 5.45 -6.90
C ARG A 96 -10.57 4.35 -6.07
N THR A 97 -11.80 4.54 -5.65
CA THR A 97 -12.54 3.59 -4.80
C THR A 97 -14.02 3.56 -5.17
N LEU A 98 -14.70 2.47 -4.82
CA LEU A 98 -16.15 2.40 -4.85
C LEU A 98 -16.72 2.65 -3.46
N VAL A 99 -17.71 3.55 -3.40
CA VAL A 99 -18.56 3.78 -2.23
C VAL A 99 -20.01 3.73 -2.70
N GLN A 100 -20.80 2.80 -2.17
CA GLN A 100 -22.20 2.57 -2.59
C GLN A 100 -22.39 2.35 -4.10
N GLY A 101 -21.38 1.80 -4.78
CA GLY A 101 -21.39 1.57 -6.23
C GLY A 101 -20.92 2.77 -7.06
N ASP A 102 -20.78 3.95 -6.44
CA ASP A 102 -20.25 5.13 -7.09
C ASP A 102 -18.72 5.16 -7.08
N MET A 103 -18.14 5.58 -8.21
CA MET A 103 -16.69 5.75 -8.37
C MET A 103 -16.25 7.10 -7.80
N LEU A 104 -15.61 7.07 -6.64
CA LEU A 104 -14.89 8.22 -6.10
C LEU A 104 -13.45 8.23 -6.59
N GLN A 105 -12.90 9.43 -6.78
CA GLN A 105 -11.50 9.61 -7.17
C GLN A 105 -10.89 10.81 -6.46
N SER A 106 -9.63 10.65 -6.04
CA SER A 106 -8.80 11.72 -5.48
C SER A 106 -7.49 11.82 -6.25
N HIS A 107 -7.00 13.04 -6.48
CA HIS A 107 -5.72 13.27 -7.12
C HIS A 107 -4.63 13.41 -6.06
N TYR A 108 -3.75 12.43 -5.96
CA TYR A 108 -2.67 12.44 -4.98
C TYR A 108 -1.31 12.66 -5.63
N TYR A 109 -0.44 13.28 -4.84
CA TYR A 109 0.98 13.49 -5.11
C TYR A 109 1.79 12.75 -4.06
N GLY A 110 2.75 11.94 -4.50
CA GLY A 110 3.73 11.27 -3.68
C GLY A 110 5.12 11.87 -3.89
N GLU A 111 5.79 12.27 -2.81
CA GLU A 111 7.21 12.64 -2.81
C GLU A 111 8.05 11.50 -2.23
N PHE A 112 8.92 10.91 -3.03
CA PHE A 112 9.78 9.80 -2.64
C PHE A 112 10.99 10.26 -1.83
N PHE A 113 11.31 9.55 -0.75
CA PHE A 113 12.46 9.83 0.09
C PHE A 113 13.11 8.55 0.65
N SER A 114 14.32 8.72 1.18
CA SER A 114 15.06 7.67 1.91
C SER A 114 14.99 7.91 3.42
N GLU A 115 14.72 6.84 4.18
CA GLU A 115 14.68 6.86 5.65
C GLU A 115 16.07 6.84 6.29
N SER A 116 17.03 6.15 5.67
CA SER A 116 18.33 5.81 6.27
C SER A 116 19.51 6.59 5.69
N GLY A 117 19.23 7.59 4.84
CA GLY A 117 20.26 8.39 4.17
C GLY A 117 21.02 7.64 3.06
N ASN A 118 20.55 6.45 2.69
CA ASN A 118 20.97 5.78 1.46
C ASN A 118 20.28 6.43 0.24
N GLU A 119 20.77 6.17 -0.98
CA GLU A 119 20.16 6.72 -2.20
C GLU A 119 18.87 5.97 -2.62
N GLU A 120 18.58 4.83 -1.97
CA GLU A 120 17.44 4.00 -2.31
C GLU A 120 16.17 4.56 -1.64
N LEU A 121 15.22 5.01 -2.47
CA LEU A 121 13.96 5.58 -2.01
C LEU A 121 13.01 4.44 -1.64
N GLY A 122 12.73 4.30 -0.34
CA GLY A 122 11.87 3.25 0.22
C GLY A 122 10.51 3.75 0.73
N SER A 123 10.36 5.06 0.85
CA SER A 123 9.15 5.70 1.38
C SER A 123 8.64 6.80 0.46
N MET A 124 7.37 7.18 0.62
CA MET A 124 6.82 8.41 0.08
C MET A 124 5.88 9.10 1.05
N ASN A 125 5.89 10.43 1.03
CA ASN A 125 4.85 11.24 1.66
C ASN A 125 3.76 11.54 0.64
N VAL A 126 2.51 11.39 1.04
CA VAL A 126 1.34 11.54 0.15
C VAL A 126 0.56 12.79 0.53
N THR A 127 0.25 13.59 -0.48
CA THR A 127 -0.51 14.84 -0.38
C THR A 127 -1.75 14.75 -1.27
N ASP A 128 -2.90 15.21 -0.76
CA ASP A 128 -4.10 15.37 -1.57
C ASP A 128 -4.10 16.70 -2.32
N LEU A 129 -3.99 16.65 -3.65
CA LEU A 129 -4.02 17.82 -4.52
C LEU A 129 -5.45 18.30 -4.83
N SER A 130 -6.47 17.62 -4.30
CA SER A 130 -7.88 17.98 -4.46
C SER A 130 -8.31 19.03 -3.44
N THR A 131 -7.48 19.32 -2.42
CA THR A 131 -7.74 20.29 -1.36
C THR A 131 -7.00 21.61 -1.59
N THR A 132 -7.43 22.69 -0.92
CA THR A 132 -6.84 24.03 -1.07
C THR A 132 -5.56 24.23 -0.27
N GLU A 133 -5.34 23.46 0.78
CA GLU A 133 -4.16 23.49 1.66
C GLU A 133 -3.49 22.12 1.61
N ALA A 134 -2.71 21.90 0.55
CA ALA A 134 -2.13 20.61 0.22
C ALA A 134 -0.85 20.35 1.04
N GLU A 135 -1.02 19.84 2.27
CA GLU A 135 0.06 19.30 3.10
C GLU A 135 0.05 17.76 3.04
N PRO A 136 1.20 17.08 3.22
CA PRO A 136 1.24 15.62 3.32
C PRO A 136 0.40 15.09 4.49
N PHE A 137 -0.45 14.10 4.24
CA PHE A 137 -1.34 13.52 5.25
C PHE A 137 -0.95 12.10 5.68
N GLU A 138 -0.15 11.39 4.88
CA GLU A 138 0.36 10.06 5.24
C GLU A 138 1.75 9.80 4.67
N THR A 139 2.48 8.89 5.32
CA THR A 139 3.70 8.28 4.80
C THR A 139 3.42 6.83 4.43
N MET A 140 3.78 6.42 3.22
CA MET A 140 3.77 5.03 2.77
C MET A 140 5.20 4.51 2.65
N GLN A 141 5.51 3.41 3.33
CA GLN A 141 6.82 2.75 3.30
C GLN A 141 6.71 1.35 2.70
N LEU A 142 7.56 1.01 1.73
CA LEU A 142 7.59 -0.31 1.13
C LEU A 142 8.33 -1.30 2.04
N MET A 143 7.60 -2.31 2.53
CA MET A 143 8.13 -3.27 3.50
C MET A 143 8.44 -4.63 2.89
N PHE A 144 7.69 -5.01 1.85
CA PHE A 144 7.90 -6.25 1.12
C PHE A 144 7.48 -6.07 -0.33
N THR A 145 8.24 -6.66 -1.26
CA THR A 145 7.79 -6.79 -2.65
C THR A 145 8.34 -8.07 -3.26
N GLU A 146 7.46 -8.85 -3.89
CA GLU A 146 7.83 -10.03 -4.65
C GLU A 146 6.83 -10.25 -5.79
N GLY A 147 7.36 -10.30 -7.02
CA GLY A 147 6.53 -10.47 -8.21
C GLY A 147 5.45 -9.39 -8.33
N PRO A 148 4.15 -9.73 -8.42
CA PRO A 148 3.07 -8.74 -8.55
C PRO A 148 2.60 -8.15 -7.22
N CYS A 149 3.17 -8.59 -6.09
CA CYS A 149 2.67 -8.28 -4.75
C CYS A 149 3.61 -7.35 -3.99
N SER A 150 3.02 -6.37 -3.31
CA SER A 150 3.76 -5.42 -2.47
C SER A 150 2.98 -5.15 -1.18
N VAL A 151 3.68 -5.09 -0.05
CA VAL A 151 3.13 -4.74 1.26
C VAL A 151 3.75 -3.44 1.72
N PHE A 152 2.90 -2.50 2.13
CA PHE A 152 3.28 -1.20 2.62
C PHE A 152 2.86 -1.03 4.07
N PHE A 153 3.69 -0.33 4.84
CA PHE A 153 3.26 0.32 6.06
C PHE A 153 2.78 1.73 5.73
N VAL A 154 1.69 2.14 6.35
CA VAL A 154 1.05 3.44 6.14
C VAL A 154 0.88 4.13 7.48
N LYS A 155 1.38 5.35 7.61
CA LYS A 155 1.32 6.12 8.85
C LYS A 155 0.66 7.47 8.59
N SER A 156 -0.35 7.82 9.38
CA SER A 156 -0.93 9.16 9.34
C SER A 156 0.07 10.21 9.83
N LEU A 157 0.10 11.35 9.16
CA LEU A 157 0.87 12.54 9.55
C LEU A 157 -0.01 13.59 10.22
N THR A 158 -1.33 13.47 10.09
CA THR A 158 -2.31 14.40 10.64
C THR A 158 -2.93 13.90 11.94
N GLU A 159 -2.88 12.58 12.18
CA GLU A 159 -3.47 11.92 13.34
C GLU A 159 -2.43 11.08 14.07
N ASP A 160 -2.54 11.01 15.40
CA ASP A 160 -1.74 10.08 16.21
C ASP A 160 -2.42 8.70 16.18
N SER A 161 -2.14 7.94 15.12
CA SER A 161 -2.70 6.61 14.88
C SER A 161 -1.61 5.54 14.75
N GLU A 162 -2.00 4.29 15.01
CA GLU A 162 -1.12 3.15 14.79
C GLU A 162 -0.77 3.00 13.31
N ILE A 163 0.42 2.45 13.04
CA ILE A 163 0.87 2.18 11.67
C ILE A 163 -0.04 1.12 11.05
N GLY A 164 -0.70 1.49 9.96
CA GLY A 164 -1.51 0.61 9.14
C GLY A 164 -0.66 -0.21 8.17
N CYS A 165 -1.28 -1.25 7.62
CA CYS A 165 -0.75 -2.08 6.55
C CYS A 165 -1.67 -2.07 5.34
N GLN A 166 -1.07 -2.10 4.15
CA GLN A 166 -1.78 -2.28 2.89
C GLN A 166 -1.05 -3.29 2.00
N LEU A 167 -1.77 -4.26 1.45
CA LEU A 167 -1.27 -5.20 0.44
C LEU A 167 -1.83 -4.83 -0.92
N TYR A 168 -0.96 -4.60 -1.89
CA TYR A 168 -1.32 -4.32 -3.27
C TYR A 168 -0.95 -5.47 -4.21
N LEU A 169 -1.81 -5.69 -5.21
CA LEU A 169 -1.54 -6.57 -6.34
C LEU A 169 -1.58 -5.80 -7.66
N ARG A 170 -0.60 -6.07 -8.52
CA ARG A 170 -0.45 -5.40 -9.81
C ARG A 170 -1.25 -6.08 -10.92
N GLY A 171 -2.04 -5.28 -11.65
CA GLY A 171 -2.70 -5.69 -12.88
C GLY A 171 -3.59 -6.92 -12.70
N ASP A 172 -3.45 -7.90 -13.58
CA ASP A 172 -4.29 -9.10 -13.65
C ASP A 172 -3.98 -10.16 -12.58
N ALA A 173 -2.86 -10.00 -11.86
CA ALA A 173 -2.55 -10.86 -10.72
C ALA A 173 -3.59 -10.73 -9.59
N VAL A 174 -4.32 -9.62 -9.53
CA VAL A 174 -5.38 -9.39 -8.53
C VAL A 174 -6.55 -10.38 -8.62
N SER A 175 -6.77 -10.96 -9.81
CA SER A 175 -7.80 -11.99 -10.00
C SER A 175 -7.37 -13.35 -9.44
N GLN A 176 -6.13 -13.45 -8.97
CA GLN A 176 -5.58 -14.60 -8.27
C GLN A 176 -5.40 -14.23 -6.79
N ASN A 177 -5.23 -15.24 -5.93
CA ASN A 177 -4.85 -14.97 -4.54
C ASN A 177 -3.44 -14.35 -4.49
N PRO A 178 -3.12 -13.54 -3.46
CA PRO A 178 -1.78 -13.04 -3.25
C PRO A 178 -0.78 -14.22 -3.17
N PRO A 179 0.45 -14.06 -3.70
CA PRO A 179 1.50 -15.06 -3.59
C PRO A 179 1.73 -15.49 -2.14
N HIS A 180 2.19 -16.73 -1.94
CA HIS A 180 2.35 -17.32 -0.61
C HIS A 180 3.25 -16.48 0.29
N ASN A 181 4.45 -16.11 -0.17
CA ASN A 181 5.42 -15.31 0.59
C ASN A 181 4.86 -13.94 0.97
N CYS A 182 4.09 -13.31 0.08
CA CYS A 182 3.46 -12.01 0.36
C CYS A 182 2.37 -12.14 1.44
N THR A 183 1.59 -13.23 1.38
CA THR A 183 0.59 -13.54 2.39
C THR A 183 1.23 -13.85 3.75
N GLU A 184 2.33 -14.61 3.74
CA GLU A 184 3.10 -14.93 4.95
C GLU A 184 3.67 -13.67 5.60
N TYR A 185 4.33 -12.82 4.81
CA TYR A 185 4.84 -11.52 5.26
C TYR A 185 3.73 -10.67 5.89
N TYR A 186 2.60 -10.52 5.19
CA TYR A 186 1.48 -9.74 5.70
C TYR A 186 0.96 -10.30 7.02
N ASN A 187 0.70 -11.60 7.10
CA ASN A 187 0.15 -12.21 8.32
C ASN A 187 1.12 -12.11 9.51
N GLN A 188 2.44 -12.16 9.26
CA GLN A 188 3.46 -12.04 10.28
C GLN A 188 3.56 -10.62 10.86
N HIS A 189 3.34 -9.60 10.03
CA HIS A 189 3.64 -8.21 10.38
C HIS A 189 2.42 -7.30 10.59
N CYS A 190 1.25 -7.63 10.02
CA CYS A 190 0.10 -6.70 9.93
C CYS A 190 -1.12 -7.11 10.75
N GLY A 191 -1.21 -8.36 11.23
CA GLY A 191 -2.33 -8.83 12.03
C GLY A 191 -3.63 -9.03 11.22
N ALA A 192 -4.74 -8.50 11.74
CA ALA A 192 -6.07 -8.67 11.14
C ALA A 192 -6.15 -8.02 9.75
N LYS A 193 -7.06 -8.50 8.89
CA LYS A 193 -7.24 -7.97 7.54
C LYS A 193 -8.70 -7.75 7.17
N THR A 194 -8.92 -6.59 6.57
CA THR A 194 -10.11 -6.21 5.83
C THR A 194 -9.86 -6.47 4.36
N VAL A 195 -10.81 -7.13 3.69
CA VAL A 195 -10.72 -7.45 2.26
C VAL A 195 -11.32 -6.31 1.44
N ILE A 196 -10.48 -5.60 0.70
CA ILE A 196 -10.88 -4.46 -0.14
C ILE A 196 -11.17 -4.91 -1.57
N TYR A 197 -10.36 -5.81 -2.12
CA TYR A 197 -10.60 -6.37 -3.45
C TYR A 197 -11.40 -7.68 -3.39
N LYS A 198 -12.43 -7.76 -4.22
CA LYS A 198 -13.26 -8.95 -4.45
C LYS A 198 -13.26 -9.31 -5.93
N GLY A 199 -13.62 -10.54 -6.26
CA GLY A 199 -13.64 -11.04 -7.65
C GLY A 199 -14.51 -10.20 -8.62
N THR A 200 -15.51 -9.49 -8.11
CA THR A 200 -16.44 -8.64 -8.86
C THR A 200 -15.92 -7.21 -9.09
N CYS A 201 -14.82 -6.81 -8.44
CA CYS A 201 -14.36 -5.42 -8.48
C CYS A 201 -14.08 -4.89 -9.89
N ARG A 202 -13.61 -5.73 -10.81
CA ARG A 202 -13.36 -5.29 -12.18
C ARG A 202 -14.64 -4.88 -12.89
N SER A 203 -15.68 -5.71 -12.83
CA SER A 203 -16.97 -5.41 -13.44
C SER A 203 -17.66 -4.23 -12.76
N GLU A 204 -17.64 -4.16 -11.43
CA GLU A 204 -18.26 -3.07 -10.67
C GLU A 204 -17.59 -1.72 -10.99
N VAL A 205 -16.26 -1.70 -11.07
CA VAL A 205 -15.49 -0.49 -11.45
C VAL A 205 -15.79 -0.06 -12.89
N GLU A 206 -15.95 -1.01 -13.81
CA GLU A 206 -16.30 -0.71 -15.21
C GLU A 206 -17.70 -0.13 -15.33
N GLU A 207 -18.68 -0.71 -14.62
CA GLU A 207 -20.06 -0.22 -14.56
C GLU A 207 -20.14 1.20 -13.99
N ALA A 208 -19.53 1.44 -12.83
CA ALA A 208 -19.50 2.75 -12.18
C ALA A 208 -18.84 3.82 -13.05
N GLN A 209 -17.77 3.47 -13.77
CA GLN A 209 -17.09 4.39 -14.70
C GLN A 209 -17.95 4.73 -15.92
N GLU A 210 -18.72 3.78 -16.42
CA GLU A 210 -19.64 4.00 -17.54
C GLU A 210 -20.83 4.87 -17.12
N GLU A 211 -21.39 4.63 -15.94
CA GLU A 211 -22.44 5.47 -15.37
C GLU A 211 -21.99 6.91 -15.18
N LEU A 212 -20.82 7.13 -14.56
CA LEU A 212 -20.26 8.48 -14.38
C LEU A 212 -20.10 9.21 -15.72
N LYS A 213 -19.60 8.55 -16.76
CA LYS A 213 -19.48 9.15 -18.10
C LYS A 213 -20.84 9.56 -18.66
N ARG A 214 -21.87 8.72 -18.50
CA ARG A 214 -23.23 9.01 -18.98
C ARG A 214 -23.84 10.22 -18.26
N LEU A 215 -23.57 10.37 -16.97
CA LEU A 215 -24.03 11.53 -16.20
C LEU A 215 -23.32 12.81 -16.66
N LEU A 216 -22.00 12.78 -16.83
CA LEU A 216 -21.20 13.93 -17.29
C LEU A 216 -21.50 14.35 -18.74
N GLN A 217 -22.00 13.45 -19.59
CA GLN A 217 -22.41 13.81 -20.96
C GLN A 217 -23.81 14.45 -21.03
N LYS A 218 -24.60 14.33 -19.96
CA LYS A 218 -25.96 14.91 -19.87
C LYS A 218 -25.97 16.29 -19.20
N SER A 219 -24.89 16.66 -18.51
CA SER A 219 -24.67 17.98 -17.89
C SER A 219 -24.07 18.99 -18.87
#